data_AF-A0A3D0JDZ7-F1
#
_entry.id   AF-A0A3D0JDZ7-F1
#
_cell.length_a   1.000
_cell.length_b   1.000
_cell.length_c   1.000
_cell.angle_alpha   90.00
_cell.angle_beta   90.00
_cell.angle_gamma   90.00
#
_symmetry.space_group_name_H-M   'P 1'
#
loop_
_entity.id
_entity.type
_entity.pdbx_description
1 polymer ?
#
loop_
_entity_poly.entity_id
_entity_poly.type
_entity_poly.pdbx_seq_one_letter_code
_entity_poly.pdbx_strand_id
1 'polypeptide(L)'
;GGHELAAGLSVKKENYKRLVELLNANSPLTKDDLIPKKSIDLFLPVSEISERFINELEMIEPTGQSNPKPVIADREISVVRFQLIGKIKKYIKLVLKKNGKVIEGLYFGEKEKVENRFIKVYGGEMLGKMYDRYYELNEAELPHATIVYKPGMNEYNGIKSMQAIIDDIWF
;
A
#
# COMPACT_ATOMS: atom_id res chain seq x y z
N GLY A 1 -19.92 19.77 22.09
CA GLY A 1 -18.57 20.37 22.16
C GLY A 1 -17.61 19.57 21.30
N GLY A 2 -16.40 20.05 21.09
CA GLY A 2 -15.43 19.36 20.23
C GLY A 2 -14.11 20.09 20.10
N HIS A 3 -13.18 19.45 19.40
CA HIS A 3 -11.93 20.01 18.93
C HIS A 3 -11.89 19.92 17.39
N GLU A 4 -10.88 20.54 16.79
CA GLU A 4 -10.74 20.69 15.34
C GLU A 4 -10.95 19.39 14.53
N LEU A 5 -10.58 18.24 15.09
CA LEU A 5 -10.70 16.93 14.43
C LEU A 5 -11.87 16.06 14.91
N ALA A 6 -12.63 16.48 15.92
CA ALA A 6 -13.73 15.69 16.47
C ALA A 6 -14.75 16.53 17.23
N ALA A 7 -16.03 16.34 16.95
CA ALA A 7 -17.11 17.00 17.68
C ALA A 7 -18.23 16.03 18.06
N GLY A 8 -18.86 16.29 19.21
CA GLY A 8 -20.05 15.60 19.69
C GLY A 8 -21.16 16.58 20.00
N LEU A 9 -22.40 16.22 19.63
CA LEU A 9 -23.60 17.01 19.90
C LEU A 9 -24.81 16.11 20.11
N SER A 10 -25.84 16.65 20.76
CA SER A 10 -27.13 15.99 20.92
C SER A 10 -28.20 16.76 20.15
N VAL A 11 -29.05 16.03 19.43
CA VAL A 11 -30.13 16.62 18.62
C VAL A 11 -31.37 15.75 18.72
N LYS A 12 -32.56 16.37 18.71
CA LYS A 12 -33.82 15.63 18.60
C LYS A 12 -33.87 14.88 17.27
N LYS A 13 -34.41 13.65 17.27
CA LYS A 13 -34.42 12.79 16.08
C LYS A 13 -35.13 13.43 14.90
N GLU A 14 -36.21 14.14 15.16
CA GLU A 14 -36.98 14.89 14.15
C GLU A 14 -36.13 15.93 13.40
N ASN A 15 -35.09 16.49 14.04
CA ASN A 15 -34.23 17.52 13.47
C ASN A 15 -33.00 16.97 12.72
N TYR A 16 -32.82 15.65 12.65
CA TYR A 16 -31.66 15.03 12.03
C TYR A 16 -31.47 15.48 10.57
N LYS A 17 -32.54 15.44 9.76
CA LYS A 17 -32.46 15.82 8.35
C LYS A 17 -32.04 17.29 8.18
N ARG A 18 -32.62 18.18 8.99
CA ARG A 18 -32.30 19.61 8.98
C ARG A 18 -30.84 19.87 9.34
N LEU A 19 -30.30 19.13 10.32
CA LEU A 19 -28.90 19.22 10.71
C LEU A 19 -27.97 18.83 9.55
N VAL A 20 -28.23 17.71 8.87
CA VAL A 20 -27.43 17.24 7.73
C VAL A 20 -27.41 18.27 6.59
N GLU A 21 -28.56 18.85 6.27
CA GLU A 21 -28.67 19.90 5.24
C GLU A 21 -27.83 21.12 5.61
N LEU A 22 -27.93 21.60 6.86
CA LEU A 22 -27.17 22.76 7.33
C LEU A 22 -25.67 22.50 7.36
N LEU A 23 -25.22 21.33 7.82
CA LEU A 23 -23.81 20.98 7.87
C LEU A 23 -23.19 20.93 6.47
N ASN A 24 -23.88 20.30 5.51
CA ASN A 24 -23.39 20.22 4.14
C ASN A 24 -23.41 21.59 3.44
N ALA A 25 -24.45 22.41 3.65
CA ALA A 25 -24.57 23.72 3.02
C ALA A 25 -23.55 24.76 3.56
N ASN A 26 -23.11 24.62 4.81
CA ASN A 26 -22.16 25.53 5.44
C ASN A 26 -20.75 24.96 5.56
N SER A 27 -20.50 23.76 5.00
CA SER A 27 -19.17 23.16 5.05
C SER A 27 -18.21 23.94 4.15
N PRO A 28 -17.04 24.36 4.66
CA PRO A 28 -16.00 24.99 3.83
C PRO A 28 -15.21 23.96 3.01
N LEU A 29 -15.41 22.66 3.25
CA LEU A 29 -14.65 21.59 2.60
C LEU A 29 -14.98 21.50 1.10
N THR A 30 -13.94 21.45 0.30
CA THR A 30 -14.04 21.16 -1.13
C THR A 30 -14.01 19.66 -1.37
N LYS A 31 -14.35 19.23 -2.59
CA LYS A 31 -14.20 17.82 -2.98
C LYS A 31 -12.75 17.35 -2.87
N ASP A 32 -11.79 18.23 -3.12
CA ASP A 32 -10.36 17.91 -3.06
C ASP A 32 -9.87 17.71 -1.62
N ASP A 33 -10.50 18.35 -0.64
CA ASP A 33 -10.21 18.14 0.78
C ASP A 33 -10.70 16.77 1.27
N LEU A 34 -11.66 16.18 0.56
CA LEU A 34 -12.19 14.84 0.84
C LEU A 34 -11.37 13.72 0.17
N ILE A 35 -10.37 14.07 -0.65
CA ILE A 35 -9.49 13.09 -1.29
C ILE A 35 -8.40 12.70 -0.29
N PRO A 36 -8.29 11.42 0.11
CA PRO A 36 -7.21 10.96 0.98
C PRO A 36 -5.85 11.22 0.31
N LYS A 37 -4.98 11.95 1.00
CA LYS A 37 -3.61 12.23 0.55
C LYS A 37 -2.64 11.34 1.33
N LYS A 38 -1.65 10.78 0.62
CA LYS A 38 -0.48 10.14 1.24
C LYS A 38 0.74 10.97 0.94
N SER A 39 1.33 11.56 1.99
CA SER A 39 2.63 12.19 1.90
C SER A 39 3.70 11.10 1.92
N ILE A 40 4.59 11.12 0.94
CA ILE A 40 5.74 10.21 0.87
C ILE A 40 6.93 10.95 1.45
N ASP A 41 7.56 10.38 2.47
CA ASP A 41 8.72 10.97 3.13
C ASP A 41 10.01 10.64 2.38
N LEU A 42 10.08 9.44 1.79
CA LEU A 42 11.27 8.95 1.09
C LEU A 42 10.91 8.11 -0.13
N PHE A 43 11.56 8.40 -1.26
CA PHE A 43 11.65 7.47 -2.37
C PHE A 43 12.90 6.61 -2.21
N LEU A 44 12.70 5.32 -1.91
CA LEU A 44 13.79 4.37 -1.72
C LEU A 44 13.53 3.15 -2.61
N PRO A 45 14.40 2.87 -3.59
CA PRO A 45 14.31 1.66 -4.39
C PRO A 45 14.33 0.41 -3.50
N VAL A 46 13.45 -0.54 -3.75
CA VAL A 46 13.44 -1.78 -2.96
C VAL A 46 14.76 -2.56 -3.06
N SER A 47 15.52 -2.31 -4.13
CA SER A 47 16.83 -2.89 -4.38
C SER A 47 17.92 -2.29 -3.49
N GLU A 48 17.66 -1.17 -2.83
CA GLU A 48 18.61 -0.48 -1.95
C GLU A 48 18.35 -0.74 -0.46
N ILE A 49 17.25 -1.42 -0.12
CA ILE A 49 16.98 -1.81 1.26
C ILE A 49 18.09 -2.74 1.76
N SER A 50 18.56 -2.47 2.98
CA SER A 50 19.56 -3.28 3.68
C SER A 50 19.13 -3.55 5.12
N GLU A 51 19.70 -4.59 5.75
CA GLU A 51 19.50 -4.86 7.18
C GLU A 51 19.90 -3.66 8.04
N ARG A 52 20.98 -2.97 7.67
CA ARG A 52 21.39 -1.73 8.33
C ARG A 52 20.30 -0.66 8.30
N PHE A 53 19.70 -0.42 7.14
CA PHE A 53 18.63 0.58 7.01
C PHE A 53 17.40 0.20 7.84
N ILE A 54 17.04 -1.08 7.89
CA ILE A 54 15.95 -1.57 8.76
C ILE A 54 16.27 -1.27 10.23
N ASN A 55 17.49 -1.59 10.68
CA ASN A 55 17.89 -1.33 12.06
C ASN A 55 17.90 0.17 12.40
N GLU A 56 18.32 1.03 11.45
CA GLU A 56 18.25 2.49 11.61
C GLU A 56 16.79 2.98 11.74
N LEU A 57 15.83 2.37 11.02
CA LEU A 57 14.40 2.64 11.17
C LEU A 57 13.80 2.13 12.50
N GLU A 58 14.41 1.15 13.16
CA GLU A 58 13.97 0.70 14.48
C GLU A 58 14.43 1.66 15.59
N MET A 59 15.54 2.39 15.37
CA MET A 59 16.05 3.37 16.34
C MET A 59 15.16 4.60 16.52
N ILE A 60 14.23 4.87 15.60
CA ILE A 60 13.26 5.98 15.72
C ILE A 60 12.00 5.61 16.51
N GLU A 61 11.91 4.38 17.02
CA GLU A 61 10.81 3.97 17.89
C GLU A 61 10.91 4.62 19.30
N PRO A 62 9.78 4.88 19.99
CA PRO A 62 8.43 4.52 19.62
C PRO A 62 7.79 5.48 18.61
N THR A 63 7.00 4.91 17.70
CA THR A 63 6.23 5.68 16.72
C THR A 63 4.77 5.82 17.13
N GLY A 64 4.15 6.93 16.78
CA GLY A 64 2.75 7.24 17.10
C GLY A 64 2.29 8.52 16.40
N GLN A 65 1.21 9.15 16.86
CA GLN A 65 0.71 10.38 16.22
C GLN A 65 1.74 11.52 16.18
N SER A 66 2.52 11.70 17.24
CA SER A 66 3.53 12.77 17.32
C SER A 66 4.89 12.37 16.70
N ASN A 67 5.06 11.10 16.32
CA ASN A 67 6.27 10.57 15.67
C ASN A 67 5.84 9.47 14.68
N PRO A 68 5.21 9.83 13.54
CA PRO A 68 4.72 8.85 12.60
C PRO A 68 5.88 8.06 11.98
N LYS A 69 5.64 6.78 11.66
CA LYS A 69 6.61 6.00 10.87
C LYS A 69 6.80 6.68 9.51
N PRO A 70 8.04 6.75 9.00
CA PRO A 70 8.30 7.32 7.69
C PRO A 70 7.58 6.50 6.61
N VAL A 71 6.93 7.20 5.69
CA VAL A 71 6.23 6.65 4.53
C VAL A 71 7.22 6.54 3.38
N ILE A 72 7.58 5.30 3.03
CA ILE A 72 8.56 5.01 1.99
C ILE A 72 7.83 4.52 0.73
N ALA A 73 8.28 4.97 -0.44
CA ALA A 73 7.75 4.52 -1.72
C ALA A 73 8.86 4.15 -2.71
N ASP A 74 8.51 3.27 -3.66
CA ASP A 74 9.30 2.99 -4.86
C ASP A 74 8.39 3.09 -6.09
N ARG A 75 8.94 3.52 -7.22
CA ARG A 75 8.24 3.74 -8.49
C ARG A 75 8.88 2.91 -9.59
N GLU A 76 8.09 2.62 -10.62
CA GLU A 76 8.53 1.87 -11.81
C GLU A 76 9.20 0.55 -11.42
N ILE A 77 8.59 -0.17 -10.49
CA ILE A 77 9.05 -1.50 -10.08
C ILE A 77 8.42 -2.55 -10.97
N SER A 78 9.22 -3.42 -11.55
CA SER A 78 8.70 -4.49 -12.41
C SER A 78 8.06 -5.57 -11.54
N VAL A 79 6.84 -5.96 -11.88
CA VAL A 79 6.10 -7.01 -11.19
C VAL A 79 6.21 -8.28 -12.00
N VAL A 80 6.92 -9.27 -11.45
CA VAL A 80 7.24 -10.53 -12.13
C VAL A 80 6.10 -11.52 -12.05
N ARG A 81 5.47 -11.66 -10.88
CA ARG A 81 4.33 -12.56 -10.65
C ARG A 81 3.53 -12.21 -9.41
N PHE A 82 2.29 -12.67 -9.39
CA PHE A 82 1.39 -12.64 -8.26
C PHE A 82 1.27 -14.04 -7.66
N GLN A 83 1.16 -14.12 -6.35
CA GLN A 83 0.96 -15.36 -5.62
C GLN A 83 -0.06 -15.12 -4.51
N LEU A 84 -1.03 -16.03 -4.36
CA LEU A 84 -1.96 -15.96 -3.25
C LEU A 84 -1.41 -16.72 -2.06
N ILE A 85 -1.44 -16.10 -0.88
CA ILE A 85 -0.91 -16.66 0.36
C ILE A 85 -1.97 -16.66 1.47
N GLY A 86 -1.71 -17.50 2.49
CA GLY A 86 -2.63 -17.77 3.60
C GLY A 86 -3.58 -18.93 3.32
N LYS A 87 -4.13 -19.54 4.39
CA LYS A 87 -4.97 -20.76 4.29
C LYS A 87 -6.17 -20.60 3.36
N ILE A 88 -6.75 -19.39 3.32
CA ILE A 88 -7.91 -19.05 2.50
C ILE A 88 -7.53 -18.18 1.27
N LYS A 89 -6.23 -18.07 0.92
CA LYS A 89 -5.74 -17.30 -0.23
C LYS A 89 -6.18 -15.82 -0.25
N LYS A 90 -6.24 -15.20 0.92
CA LYS A 90 -6.72 -13.83 1.12
C LYS A 90 -5.70 -12.75 0.75
N TYR A 91 -4.41 -13.03 0.91
CA TYR A 91 -3.35 -12.03 0.76
C TYR A 91 -2.55 -12.25 -0.51
N ILE A 92 -1.93 -11.19 -1.02
CA ILE A 92 -1.12 -11.22 -2.22
C ILE A 92 0.35 -11.14 -1.83
N LYS A 93 1.15 -12.06 -2.35
CA LYS A 93 2.59 -11.95 -2.46
C LYS A 93 2.95 -11.61 -3.91
N LEU A 94 3.73 -10.57 -4.09
CA LEU A 94 4.26 -10.11 -5.36
C LEU A 94 5.74 -10.47 -5.42
N VAL A 95 6.21 -10.93 -6.58
CA VAL A 95 7.64 -10.99 -6.84
C VAL A 95 7.99 -9.77 -7.65
N LEU A 96 8.85 -8.94 -7.08
CA LEU A 96 9.19 -7.62 -7.60
C LEU A 96 10.64 -7.61 -8.05
N LYS A 97 10.93 -6.88 -9.13
CA LYS A 97 12.29 -6.73 -9.65
C LYS A 97 12.61 -5.25 -9.86
N LYS A 98 13.77 -4.81 -9.36
CA LYS A 98 14.32 -3.48 -9.57
C LYS A 98 15.84 -3.55 -9.62
N ASN A 99 16.47 -2.90 -10.59
CA ASN A 99 17.95 -2.84 -10.72
C ASN A 99 18.62 -4.22 -10.63
N GLY A 100 18.03 -5.23 -11.28
CA GLY A 100 18.53 -6.61 -11.26
C GLY A 100 18.30 -7.39 -9.97
N LYS A 101 17.82 -6.77 -8.89
CA LYS A 101 17.47 -7.45 -7.63
C LYS A 101 16.01 -7.88 -7.62
N VAL A 102 15.77 -9.08 -7.12
CA VAL A 102 14.43 -9.64 -6.89
C VAL A 102 14.12 -9.58 -5.41
N ILE A 103 12.93 -9.09 -5.06
CA ILE A 103 12.45 -8.99 -3.68
C ILE A 103 11.00 -9.43 -3.60
N GLU A 104 10.60 -9.93 -2.44
CA GLU A 104 9.22 -10.30 -2.17
C GLU A 104 8.46 -9.10 -1.61
N GLY A 105 7.32 -8.78 -2.25
CA GLY A 105 6.34 -7.82 -1.77
C GLY A 105 5.16 -8.54 -1.13
N LEU A 106 4.77 -8.18 0.10
CA LEU A 106 3.62 -8.76 0.78
C LEU A 106 2.53 -7.71 0.97
N TYR A 107 1.36 -7.95 0.41
CA TYR A 107 0.19 -7.08 0.56
C TYR A 107 -0.92 -7.80 1.32
N PHE A 108 -1.23 -7.28 2.51
CA PHE A 108 -2.21 -7.86 3.43
C PHE A 108 -3.61 -7.21 3.38
N GLY A 109 -3.80 -6.25 2.47
CA GLY A 109 -5.10 -5.62 2.26
C GLY A 109 -6.05 -6.46 1.39
N GLU A 110 -7.09 -5.82 0.87
CA GLU A 110 -8.09 -6.45 -0.01
C GLU A 110 -7.50 -6.81 -1.37
N LYS A 111 -7.46 -8.10 -1.70
CA LYS A 111 -6.91 -8.65 -2.94
C LYS A 111 -7.56 -8.01 -4.18
N GLU A 112 -8.88 -7.91 -4.15
CA GLU A 112 -9.72 -7.38 -5.22
C GLU A 112 -9.34 -5.94 -5.57
N LYS A 113 -8.90 -5.14 -4.60
CA LYS A 113 -8.44 -3.76 -4.83
C LYS A 113 -7.21 -3.73 -5.74
N VAL A 114 -6.25 -4.62 -5.52
CA VAL A 114 -5.01 -4.72 -6.32
C VAL A 114 -5.34 -5.28 -7.70
N GLU A 115 -6.10 -6.37 -7.77
CA GLU A 115 -6.50 -7.00 -9.04
C GLU A 115 -7.29 -6.03 -9.91
N ASN A 116 -8.26 -5.30 -9.35
CA ASN A 116 -9.05 -4.31 -10.10
C ASN A 116 -8.19 -3.15 -10.62
N ARG A 117 -7.19 -2.69 -9.86
CA ARG A 117 -6.24 -1.66 -10.34
C ARG A 117 -5.38 -2.21 -11.47
N PHE A 118 -4.89 -3.43 -11.32
CA PHE A 118 -4.08 -4.09 -12.35
C PHE A 118 -4.87 -4.29 -13.66
N ILE A 119 -6.08 -4.84 -13.58
CA ILE A 119 -6.95 -5.11 -14.74
C ILE A 119 -7.26 -3.82 -15.50
N LYS A 120 -7.48 -2.71 -14.81
CA LYS A 120 -7.75 -1.41 -15.44
C LYS A 120 -6.63 -0.93 -16.36
N VAL A 121 -5.39 -1.33 -16.08
CA VAL A 121 -4.19 -0.88 -16.82
C VAL A 121 -3.73 -1.95 -17.82
N TYR A 122 -3.64 -3.20 -17.37
CA TYR A 122 -3.02 -4.30 -18.13
C TYR A 122 -4.01 -5.37 -18.62
N GLY A 123 -5.28 -5.31 -18.20
CA GLY A 123 -6.31 -6.27 -18.58
C GLY A 123 -6.33 -7.58 -17.78
N GLY A 124 -7.44 -8.31 -17.89
CA GLY A 124 -7.67 -9.56 -17.17
C GLY A 124 -6.83 -10.74 -17.68
N GLU A 125 -6.53 -10.78 -18.98
CA GLU A 125 -5.65 -11.80 -19.56
C GLU A 125 -4.24 -11.71 -18.98
N MET A 126 -3.70 -10.49 -18.85
CA MET A 126 -2.40 -10.28 -18.21
C MET A 126 -2.43 -10.70 -16.74
N LEU A 127 -3.52 -10.40 -16.00
CA LEU A 127 -3.64 -10.84 -14.61
C LEU A 127 -3.58 -12.37 -14.49
N GLY A 128 -4.23 -13.10 -15.42
CA GLY A 128 -4.13 -14.55 -15.50
C GLY A 128 -2.69 -15.04 -15.66
N LYS A 129 -1.93 -14.42 -16.57
CA LYS A 129 -0.49 -14.68 -16.76
C LYS A 129 0.32 -14.39 -15.50
N MET A 130 0.01 -13.32 -14.77
CA MET A 130 0.72 -12.99 -13.53
C MET A 130 0.57 -14.07 -12.43
N TYR A 131 -0.54 -14.82 -12.40
CA TYR A 131 -0.76 -15.89 -11.43
C TYR A 131 -0.26 -17.26 -11.90
N ASP A 132 -0.03 -17.44 -13.20
CA ASP A 132 0.50 -18.68 -13.75
C ASP A 132 2.00 -18.80 -13.45
N ARG A 133 2.36 -19.77 -12.60
CA ARG A 133 3.76 -20.00 -12.21
C ARG A 133 4.63 -20.43 -13.40
N TYR A 134 4.04 -21.02 -14.44
CA TYR A 134 4.77 -21.55 -15.59
C TYR A 134 4.86 -20.55 -16.74
N TYR A 135 4.17 -19.41 -16.64
CA TYR A 135 4.22 -18.37 -17.66
C TYR A 135 5.35 -17.38 -17.34
N GLU A 136 6.33 -17.29 -18.23
CA GLU A 136 7.45 -16.36 -18.10
C GLU A 136 7.31 -15.21 -19.09
N LEU A 137 7.20 -13.99 -18.56
CA LEU A 137 7.22 -12.76 -19.34
C LEU A 137 8.67 -12.31 -19.55
N ASN A 138 8.96 -11.75 -20.73
CA ASN A 138 10.23 -11.09 -20.95
C ASN A 138 10.28 -9.77 -20.17
N GLU A 139 11.49 -9.27 -19.89
CA GLU A 139 11.69 -8.07 -19.07
C GLU A 139 10.96 -6.82 -19.62
N ALA A 140 10.88 -6.69 -20.95
CA ALA A 140 10.16 -5.59 -21.61
C ALA A 140 8.63 -5.68 -21.49
N GLU A 141 8.08 -6.86 -21.16
CA GLU A 141 6.64 -7.10 -21.06
C GLU A 141 6.14 -7.03 -19.60
N LEU A 142 7.07 -6.89 -18.64
CA LEU A 142 6.71 -6.86 -17.23
C LEU A 142 5.86 -5.62 -16.89
N PRO A 143 4.71 -5.81 -16.23
CA PRO A 143 3.96 -4.72 -15.64
C PRO A 143 4.82 -3.93 -14.67
N HIS A 144 4.60 -2.62 -14.62
CA HIS A 144 5.26 -1.75 -13.66
C HIS A 144 4.29 -1.31 -12.59
N ALA A 145 4.81 -1.02 -11.41
CA ALA A 145 4.02 -0.51 -10.30
C ALA A 145 4.71 0.63 -9.58
N THR A 146 3.92 1.35 -8.79
CA THR A 146 4.39 2.20 -7.69
C THR A 146 3.87 1.59 -6.40
N ILE A 147 4.75 1.40 -5.42
CA ILE A 147 4.39 0.85 -4.12
C ILE A 147 4.70 1.84 -3.01
N VAL A 148 3.85 1.86 -2.00
CA VAL A 148 4.18 2.38 -0.67
C VAL A 148 4.39 1.18 0.22
N TYR A 149 5.55 1.12 0.89
CA TYR A 149 5.96 -0.09 1.58
C TYR A 149 6.76 0.22 2.85
N LYS A 150 6.68 -0.72 3.80
CA LYS A 150 7.58 -0.84 4.92
C LYS A 150 8.65 -1.88 4.60
N PRO A 151 9.94 -1.54 4.64
CA PRO A 151 10.99 -2.54 4.54
C PRO A 151 10.97 -3.48 5.75
N GLY A 152 11.17 -4.76 5.51
CA GLY A 152 11.17 -5.79 6.54
C GLY A 152 12.20 -6.87 6.27
N MET A 153 12.55 -7.59 7.34
CA MET A 153 13.35 -8.81 7.27
C MET A 153 12.42 -10.00 7.51
N ASN A 154 12.56 -11.04 6.68
CA ASN A 154 11.99 -12.35 6.97
C ASN A 154 13.11 -13.28 7.39
N GLU A 155 12.90 -14.08 8.42
CA GLU A 155 13.83 -15.12 8.84
C GLU A 155 13.09 -16.46 8.87
N TYR A 156 13.51 -17.39 8.03
CA TYR A 156 12.93 -18.72 7.93
C TYR A 156 14.04 -19.76 7.81
N ASN A 157 14.05 -20.76 8.69
CA ASN A 157 15.10 -21.78 8.78
C ASN A 157 16.53 -21.19 8.84
N GLY A 158 16.71 -20.07 9.55
CA GLY A 158 17.99 -19.38 9.67
C GLY A 158 18.44 -18.61 8.42
N ILE A 159 17.63 -18.60 7.35
CA ILE A 159 17.87 -17.77 6.16
C ILE A 159 17.13 -16.46 6.33
N LYS A 160 17.88 -15.37 6.35
CA LYS A 160 17.35 -14.00 6.31
C LYS A 160 17.17 -13.54 4.88
N SER A 161 16.00 -12.98 4.58
CA SER A 161 15.70 -12.39 3.28
C SER A 161 14.96 -11.06 3.44
N MET A 162 15.36 -10.06 2.69
CA MET A 162 14.67 -8.77 2.64
C MET A 162 13.29 -8.92 1.99
N GLN A 163 12.32 -8.17 2.50
CA GLN A 163 10.96 -8.10 1.96
C GLN A 163 10.39 -6.68 2.05
N ALA A 164 9.45 -6.37 1.18
CA ALA A 164 8.66 -5.14 1.22
C ALA A 164 7.24 -5.49 1.71
N ILE A 165 6.85 -4.98 2.88
CA ILE A 165 5.45 -5.06 3.33
C ILE A 165 4.71 -3.89 2.69
N ILE A 166 3.84 -4.18 1.74
CA ILE A 166 3.18 -3.18 0.90
C ILE A 166 1.90 -2.71 1.59
N ASP A 167 1.81 -1.40 1.81
CA ASP A 167 0.61 -0.74 2.31
C ASP A 167 -0.35 -0.37 1.17
N ASP A 168 0.18 -0.04 0.00
CA ASP A 168 -0.62 0.34 -1.17
C ASP A 168 0.20 0.19 -2.45
N ILE A 169 -0.51 -0.06 -3.56
CA ILE A 169 0.10 -0.32 -4.86
C ILE A 169 -0.75 0.26 -5.99
N TRP A 170 -0.09 0.88 -6.95
CA TRP A 170 -0.67 1.42 -8.19
C TRP A 170 0.09 0.84 -9.38
N PHE A 171 -0.61 0.68 -10.50
CA PHE A 171 -0.14 0.11 -11.76
C PHE A 171 -0.30 1.15 -12.86
#